data_AF-A0A2L0TV39-F1
#
_entry.id   AF-A0A2L0TV39-F1
#
_cell.length_a   1.000
_cell.length_b   1.000
_cell.length_c   1.000
_cell.angle_alpha   90.00
_cell.angle_beta   90.00
_cell.angle_gamma   90.00
#
_symmetry.space_group_name_H-M   'P 1'
#
loop_
_entity.id
_entity.type
_entity.pdbx_description
1 polymer ?
#
loop_
_entity_poly.entity_id
_entity_poly.type
_entity_poly.pdbx_seq_one_letter_code
_entity_poly.pdbx_strand_id
1 'polypeptide(L)'
;MSASCEAKAAPAIGFFERYLTAWVALCILVGIGLGQGLPSLFKAIGAMEVARVNLPVGLLIWVMIIPMLLKIDFGALHQVRGHLKGIGVTLFINWLVKPFSMAFLGWLFIRVLFADWLPADQLDSYVAGLILLAAAPCTAMVFVWSRLTNGDPYFTLSQVAVNDLIMVFAFAPLVALLLGVSSIVVPWDTLLTSVVLYIVIPVILAQLLRKALLRKGQAHFDGVMTRIQPWSVAALLLTLVLLFAFQGNAIIEQPLVIALLAVPILIQVLFNSGLAYWLNRKVGEKHSVACPSALIGASNFFELAVAAAISLFGFHSGAALATVVGVLIEVPVMLLVVRVVNASKPWYEAGLRR
;
A
#
# COMPACT_ATOMS: atom_id res chain seq x y z
N MET A 1 -22.89 43.65 -7.22
CA MET A 1 -23.36 42.28 -7.48
C MET A 1 -22.25 41.32 -7.09
N SER A 2 -22.36 40.74 -5.90
CA SER A 2 -21.40 39.81 -5.31
C SER A 2 -21.60 38.41 -5.90
N ALA A 3 -20.61 37.92 -6.63
CA ALA A 3 -20.57 36.53 -7.08
C ALA A 3 -20.26 35.62 -5.88
N SER A 4 -21.28 34.91 -5.41
CA SER A 4 -21.15 33.82 -4.45
C SER A 4 -20.41 32.66 -5.12
N CYS A 5 -19.19 32.36 -4.66
CA CYS A 5 -18.53 31.09 -4.93
C CYS A 5 -19.39 29.96 -4.35
N GLU A 6 -20.08 29.21 -5.20
CA GLU A 6 -20.68 27.93 -4.82
C GLU A 6 -19.55 27.00 -4.35
N ALA A 7 -19.55 26.70 -3.04
CA ALA A 7 -18.73 25.64 -2.48
C ALA A 7 -19.20 24.32 -3.09
N LYS A 8 -18.42 23.78 -4.04
CA LYS A 8 -18.64 22.47 -4.63
C LYS A 8 -18.76 21.44 -3.50
N ALA A 9 -19.94 20.88 -3.30
CA ALA A 9 -20.23 19.92 -2.25
C ALA A 9 -19.20 18.78 -2.30
N ALA A 10 -18.61 18.44 -1.14
CA ALA A 10 -17.70 17.31 -1.04
C ALA A 10 -18.41 16.05 -1.57
N PRO A 11 -17.80 15.27 -2.47
CA PRO A 11 -18.43 14.07 -3.01
C PRO A 11 -18.76 13.11 -1.86
N ALA A 12 -20.01 12.62 -1.83
CA ALA A 12 -20.46 11.68 -0.81
C ALA A 12 -19.58 10.42 -0.79
N ILE A 13 -19.29 9.89 0.41
CA ILE A 13 -18.53 8.64 0.59
C ILE A 13 -19.24 7.53 -0.19
N GLY A 14 -18.52 6.90 -1.11
CA GLY A 14 -19.08 5.84 -1.96
C GLY A 14 -19.48 4.61 -1.15
N PHE A 15 -20.41 3.81 -1.68
CA PHE A 15 -20.86 2.57 -1.03
C PHE A 15 -19.68 1.63 -0.66
N PHE A 16 -18.71 1.51 -1.56
CA PHE A 16 -17.49 0.71 -1.32
C PHE A 16 -16.67 1.23 -0.13
N GLU A 17 -16.38 2.53 -0.09
CA GLU A 17 -15.59 3.13 1.00
C GLU A 17 -16.28 2.97 2.35
N ARG A 18 -17.61 3.11 2.37
CA ARG A 18 -18.40 2.96 3.59
C ARG A 18 -18.33 1.55 4.17
N TYR A 19 -18.28 0.52 3.31
CA TYR A 19 -18.27 -0.88 3.71
C TYR A 19 -16.91 -1.56 3.51
N LEU A 20 -15.82 -0.80 3.36
CA LEU A 20 -14.49 -1.34 3.04
C LEU A 20 -14.07 -2.46 3.99
N THR A 21 -14.25 -2.27 5.31
CA THR A 21 -13.90 -3.30 6.31
C THR A 21 -14.70 -4.58 6.10
N ALA A 22 -15.99 -4.48 5.77
CA ALA A 22 -16.85 -5.63 5.53
C ALA A 22 -16.46 -6.34 4.23
N TRP A 23 -16.11 -5.60 3.18
CA TRP A 23 -15.59 -6.17 1.94
C TRP A 23 -14.28 -6.94 2.15
N VAL A 24 -13.33 -6.34 2.87
CA VAL A 24 -12.05 -7.01 3.19
C VAL A 24 -12.30 -8.25 4.05
N ALA A 25 -13.14 -8.16 5.08
CA ALA A 25 -13.52 -9.31 5.90
C ALA A 25 -14.17 -10.43 5.07
N LEU A 26 -15.05 -10.07 4.13
CA LEU A 26 -15.64 -11.03 3.21
C LEU A 26 -14.59 -11.67 2.30
N CYS A 27 -13.66 -10.90 1.75
CA CYS A 27 -12.56 -11.43 0.93
C CYS A 27 -11.67 -12.40 1.72
N ILE A 28 -11.41 -12.12 3.00
CA ILE A 28 -10.65 -13.01 3.89
C ILE A 28 -11.41 -14.33 4.08
N LEU A 29 -12.68 -14.26 4.49
CA LEU A 29 -13.50 -15.45 4.76
C LEU A 29 -13.68 -16.31 3.50
N VAL A 30 -14.00 -15.67 2.37
CA VAL A 30 -14.17 -16.34 1.08
C VAL A 30 -12.84 -16.89 0.58
N GLY A 31 -11.76 -16.12 0.66
CA GLY A 31 -10.42 -16.56 0.25
C GLY A 31 -9.98 -17.80 1.02
N ILE A 32 -10.00 -17.74 2.35
CA ILE A 32 -9.64 -18.88 3.20
C ILE A 32 -10.56 -20.08 2.93
N GLY A 33 -11.88 -19.86 2.85
CA GLY A 33 -12.85 -20.93 2.59
C GLY A 33 -12.65 -21.61 1.23
N LEU A 34 -12.37 -20.83 0.18
CA LEU A 34 -12.08 -21.36 -1.16
C LEU A 34 -10.72 -22.06 -1.23
N GLY A 35 -9.70 -21.53 -0.55
CA GLY A 35 -8.38 -22.17 -0.46
C GLY A 35 -8.44 -23.55 0.20
N GLN A 36 -9.28 -23.68 1.24
CA GLN A 36 -9.52 -24.95 1.94
C GLN A 36 -10.44 -25.91 1.16
N GLY A 37 -11.48 -25.39 0.50
CA GLY A 37 -12.46 -26.20 -0.22
C GLY A 37 -12.01 -26.67 -1.61
N LEU A 38 -11.15 -25.91 -2.28
CA LEU A 38 -10.68 -26.18 -3.65
C LEU A 38 -9.13 -26.06 -3.78
N PRO A 39 -8.34 -26.75 -2.94
CA PRO A 39 -6.89 -26.54 -2.89
C PRO A 39 -6.17 -26.87 -4.20
N SER A 40 -6.68 -27.83 -4.99
CA SER A 40 -6.13 -28.18 -6.30
C SER A 40 -6.26 -27.05 -7.32
N LEU A 41 -7.39 -26.33 -7.31
CA LEU A 41 -7.64 -25.19 -8.19
C LEU A 41 -6.64 -24.06 -7.90
N PHE A 42 -6.48 -23.67 -6.63
CA PHE A 42 -5.57 -22.59 -6.26
C PHE A 42 -4.11 -22.97 -6.43
N LYS A 43 -3.73 -24.24 -6.28
CA LYS A 43 -2.39 -24.72 -6.66
C LYS A 43 -2.16 -24.59 -8.17
N ALA A 44 -3.15 -24.93 -9.00
CA ALA A 44 -3.05 -24.78 -10.46
C ALA A 44 -2.92 -23.31 -10.87
N ILE A 45 -3.75 -22.42 -10.29
CA ILE A 45 -3.67 -20.97 -10.52
C ILE A 45 -2.32 -20.41 -10.02
N GLY A 46 -1.85 -20.89 -8.86
CA GLY A 46 -0.54 -20.55 -8.29
C GLY A 46 0.63 -20.93 -9.21
N ALA A 47 0.54 -22.10 -9.85
CA ALA A 47 1.53 -22.62 -10.78
C ALA A 47 1.51 -21.96 -12.17
N MET A 48 0.53 -21.11 -12.49
CA MET A 48 0.52 -20.30 -13.71
C MET A 48 1.51 -19.14 -13.58
N GLU A 49 2.80 -19.46 -13.61
CA GLU A 49 3.89 -18.48 -13.48
C GLU A 49 4.84 -18.48 -14.68
N VAL A 50 5.38 -17.29 -14.98
CA VAL A 50 6.48 -17.10 -15.92
C VAL A 50 7.58 -16.35 -15.18
N ALA A 51 8.81 -16.89 -15.16
CA ALA A 51 9.93 -16.31 -14.41
C ALA A 51 9.60 -16.05 -12.92
N ARG A 52 8.89 -16.98 -12.26
CA ARG A 52 8.39 -16.89 -10.87
C ARG A 52 7.37 -15.78 -10.60
N VAL A 53 6.80 -15.22 -11.65
CA VAL A 53 5.73 -14.23 -11.56
C VAL A 53 4.41 -14.91 -11.87
N ASN A 54 3.50 -14.94 -10.89
CA ASN A 54 2.15 -15.46 -11.08
C ASN A 54 1.35 -14.58 -12.05
N LEU A 55 0.99 -15.12 -13.22
CA LEU A 55 0.31 -14.40 -14.29
C LEU A 55 -1.11 -13.93 -13.90
N PRO A 56 -1.98 -14.78 -13.30
CA PRO A 56 -3.29 -14.34 -12.82
C PRO A 56 -3.22 -13.15 -11.86
N VAL A 57 -2.35 -13.23 -10.85
CA VAL A 57 -2.15 -12.12 -9.89
C VAL A 57 -1.60 -10.90 -10.59
N GLY A 58 -0.61 -11.06 -11.48
CA GLY A 58 -0.03 -9.94 -12.21
C GLY A 58 -1.01 -9.20 -13.11
N LEU A 59 -1.89 -9.93 -13.79
CA LEU A 59 -2.96 -9.33 -14.59
C LEU A 59 -3.92 -8.52 -13.71
N LEU A 60 -4.32 -9.05 -12.54
CA LEU A 60 -5.19 -8.33 -11.63
C LEU A 60 -4.52 -7.08 -11.06
N ILE A 61 -3.23 -7.17 -10.72
CA ILE A 61 -2.43 -6.01 -10.34
C ILE A 61 -2.43 -4.96 -11.45
N TRP A 62 -2.29 -5.34 -12.72
CA TRP A 62 -2.35 -4.40 -13.84
C TRP A 62 -3.73 -3.75 -13.98
N VAL A 63 -4.81 -4.55 -13.95
CA VAL A 63 -6.19 -4.04 -14.01
C VAL A 63 -6.50 -3.10 -12.85
N MET A 64 -5.90 -3.35 -11.68
CA MET A 64 -6.02 -2.51 -10.50
C MET A 64 -5.23 -1.20 -10.63
N ILE A 65 -3.95 -1.27 -11.00
CA ILE A 65 -3.00 -0.16 -10.98
C ILE A 65 -3.20 0.80 -12.17
N ILE A 66 -3.45 0.29 -13.38
CA ILE A 66 -3.51 1.15 -14.59
C ILE A 66 -4.55 2.28 -14.46
N PRO A 67 -5.81 2.04 -14.02
CA PRO A 67 -6.79 3.10 -13.80
C PRO A 67 -6.32 4.18 -12.83
N MET A 68 -5.53 3.79 -11.84
CA MET A 68 -5.00 4.69 -10.83
C MET A 68 -3.87 5.55 -11.40
N LEU A 69 -2.92 4.93 -12.09
CA LEU A 69 -1.81 5.63 -12.76
C LEU A 69 -2.29 6.56 -13.88
N LEU A 70 -3.43 6.27 -14.51
CA LEU A 70 -4.05 7.17 -15.50
C LEU A 70 -4.43 8.53 -14.91
N LYS A 71 -4.78 8.58 -13.62
CA LYS A 71 -5.11 9.83 -12.92
C LYS A 71 -3.89 10.68 -12.63
N ILE A 72 -2.70 10.08 -12.65
CA ILE A 72 -1.45 10.78 -12.36
C ILE A 72 -1.06 11.62 -13.56
N ASP A 73 -0.97 12.93 -13.34
CA ASP A 73 -0.48 13.89 -14.32
C ASP A 73 0.97 14.29 -13.98
N PHE A 74 1.93 13.64 -14.64
CA PHE A 74 3.34 14.01 -14.50
C PHE A 74 3.66 15.42 -15.04
N GLY A 75 2.82 15.97 -15.93
CA GLY A 75 2.95 17.36 -16.39
C GLY A 75 2.58 18.38 -15.33
N ALA A 76 1.72 17.99 -14.38
CA ALA A 76 1.32 18.81 -13.25
C ALA A 76 2.24 18.65 -12.02
N LEU A 77 3.38 17.94 -12.12
CA LEU A 77 4.30 17.80 -10.99
C LEU A 77 4.89 19.14 -10.49
N HIS A 78 4.96 20.17 -11.34
CA HIS A 78 5.40 21.52 -10.93
C HIS A 78 4.56 22.11 -9.80
N GLN A 79 3.37 21.57 -9.64
CA GLN A 79 2.26 22.08 -8.86
C GLN A 79 2.38 21.55 -7.39
N VAL A 80 3.24 20.53 -7.16
CA VAL A 80 3.74 20.03 -5.85
C VAL A 80 4.25 21.15 -4.93
N ARG A 81 4.70 22.28 -5.52
CA ARG A 81 5.20 23.44 -4.78
C ARG A 81 4.21 23.98 -3.73
N GLY A 82 2.91 23.78 -3.91
CA GLY A 82 1.88 24.22 -2.96
C GLY A 82 1.88 23.51 -1.60
N HIS A 83 2.46 22.30 -1.52
CA HIS A 83 2.45 21.46 -0.31
C HIS A 83 3.81 20.81 -0.03
N LEU A 84 4.90 21.53 -0.29
CA LEU A 84 6.26 20.98 -0.17
C LEU A 84 6.59 20.41 1.21
N LYS A 85 6.09 21.04 2.29
CA LYS A 85 6.41 20.58 3.64
C LYS A 85 5.69 19.26 3.92
N GLY A 86 4.39 19.17 3.63
CA GLY A 86 3.64 17.92 3.76
C GLY A 86 4.19 16.80 2.86
N ILE A 87 4.60 17.13 1.63
CA ILE A 87 5.20 16.15 0.72
C ILE A 87 6.54 15.68 1.25
N GLY A 88 7.40 16.61 1.69
CA GLY A 88 8.69 16.31 2.31
C GLY A 88 8.56 15.40 3.55
N VAL A 89 7.60 15.68 4.44
CA VAL A 89 7.33 14.82 5.61
C VAL A 89 6.92 13.42 5.17
N THR A 90 6.00 13.30 4.21
CA THR A 90 5.52 12.00 3.75
C THR A 90 6.64 11.19 3.10
N LEU A 91 7.48 11.82 2.27
CA LEU A 91 8.61 11.17 1.61
C LEU A 91 9.68 10.74 2.61
N PHE A 92 9.99 11.58 3.58
CA PHE A 92 10.90 11.24 4.67
C PHE A 92 10.41 10.00 5.42
N ILE A 93 9.11 9.93 5.72
CA ILE A 93 8.54 8.77 6.40
C ILE A 93 8.58 7.54 5.49
N ASN A 94 8.13 7.64 4.24
CA ASN A 94 8.04 6.50 3.33
C ASN A 94 9.38 5.89 2.94
N TRP A 95 10.39 6.72 2.69
CA TRP A 95 11.65 6.27 2.09
C TRP A 95 12.79 6.14 3.09
N LEU A 96 12.68 6.76 4.26
CA LEU A 96 13.70 6.69 5.30
C LEU A 96 13.18 6.08 6.60
N VAL A 97 12.10 6.60 7.19
CA VAL A 97 11.70 6.12 8.52
C VAL A 97 11.09 4.73 8.44
N LYS A 98 10.07 4.54 7.60
CA LYS A 98 9.26 3.32 7.54
C LYS A 98 10.09 2.07 7.19
N PRO A 99 10.91 2.06 6.12
CA PRO A 99 11.63 0.84 5.72
C PRO A 99 12.72 0.46 6.73
N PHE A 100 13.45 1.44 7.26
CA PHE A 100 14.53 1.21 8.21
C PHE A 100 14.00 0.86 9.61
N SER A 101 12.94 1.54 10.06
CA SER A 101 12.27 1.15 11.31
C SER A 101 11.68 -0.26 11.19
N MET A 102 11.20 -0.68 10.02
CA MET A 102 10.76 -2.07 9.84
C MET A 102 11.91 -3.07 9.90
N ALA A 103 13.03 -2.78 9.25
CA ALA A 103 14.19 -3.66 9.30
C ALA A 103 14.65 -3.83 10.77
N PHE A 104 14.67 -2.74 11.53
CA PHE A 104 14.96 -2.78 12.96
C PHE A 104 13.92 -3.56 13.77
N LEU A 105 12.62 -3.31 13.56
CA LEU A 105 11.54 -4.02 14.25
C LEU A 105 11.52 -5.51 13.88
N GLY A 106 11.76 -5.84 12.61
CA GLY A 106 11.89 -7.20 12.11
C GLY A 106 13.06 -7.91 12.80
N TRP A 107 14.24 -7.30 12.85
CA TRP A 107 15.36 -7.85 13.60
C TRP A 107 15.02 -8.04 15.09
N LEU A 108 14.52 -7.00 15.76
CA LEU A 108 14.24 -7.03 17.20
C LEU A 108 13.17 -8.07 17.55
N PHE A 109 12.02 -8.04 16.88
CA PHE A 109 10.92 -8.93 17.22
C PHE A 109 11.15 -10.34 16.69
N ILE A 110 11.60 -10.51 15.45
CA ILE A 110 11.68 -11.86 14.85
C ILE A 110 12.95 -12.60 15.27
N ARG A 111 14.10 -11.93 15.31
CA ARG A 111 15.39 -12.61 15.58
C ARG A 111 15.83 -12.57 17.04
N VAL A 112 15.28 -11.65 17.85
CA VAL A 112 15.68 -11.50 19.26
C VAL A 112 14.56 -11.91 20.20
N LEU A 113 13.40 -11.25 20.13
CA LEU A 113 12.34 -11.45 21.12
C LEU A 113 11.51 -12.70 20.88
N PHE A 114 11.21 -13.03 19.62
CA PHE A 114 10.29 -14.12 19.25
C PHE A 114 10.98 -15.30 18.58
N ALA A 115 12.31 -15.31 18.52
CA ALA A 115 13.07 -16.33 17.79
C ALA A 115 12.73 -17.76 18.26
N ASP A 116 12.56 -17.97 19.57
CA ASP A 116 12.25 -19.28 20.15
C ASP A 116 10.80 -19.74 19.89
N TRP A 117 9.91 -18.83 19.47
CA TRP A 117 8.50 -19.11 19.19
C TRP A 117 8.18 -19.18 17.70
N LEU A 118 9.17 -18.95 16.85
CA LEU A 118 9.03 -18.93 15.39
C LEU A 118 9.86 -20.07 14.77
N PRO A 119 9.42 -20.62 13.63
CA PRO A 119 10.22 -21.60 12.89
C PRO A 119 11.59 -21.01 12.52
N ALA A 120 12.66 -21.66 13.02
CA ALA A 120 14.03 -21.16 12.89
C ALA A 120 14.48 -21.02 11.43
N ASP A 121 13.97 -21.86 10.54
CA ASP A 121 14.24 -21.84 9.09
C ASP A 121 13.54 -20.70 8.35
N GLN A 122 12.52 -20.07 8.97
CA GLN A 122 11.70 -19.02 8.36
C GLN A 122 12.02 -17.62 8.88
N LEU A 123 12.87 -17.46 9.90
CA LEU A 123 13.15 -16.15 10.52
C LEU A 123 13.59 -15.10 9.49
N ASP A 124 14.52 -15.47 8.62
CA ASP A 124 15.01 -14.62 7.53
C ASP A 124 13.87 -14.26 6.57
N SER A 125 13.01 -15.23 6.24
CA SER A 125 11.88 -15.04 5.35
C SER A 125 10.84 -14.09 5.95
N TYR A 126 10.51 -14.23 7.23
CA TYR A 126 9.61 -13.30 7.92
C TYR A 126 10.16 -11.87 7.92
N VAL A 127 11.44 -11.69 8.23
CA VAL A 127 12.10 -10.37 8.19
C VAL A 127 12.07 -9.80 6.77
N ALA A 128 12.35 -10.61 5.74
CA ALA A 128 12.27 -10.17 4.36
C ALA A 128 10.85 -9.70 3.97
N GLY A 129 9.82 -10.44 4.36
CA GLY A 129 8.43 -10.07 4.11
C GLY A 129 8.03 -8.76 4.78
N LEU A 130 8.46 -8.54 6.03
CA LEU A 130 8.23 -7.27 6.74
C LEU A 130 8.93 -6.10 6.04
N ILE A 131 10.18 -6.29 5.59
CA ILE A 131 10.93 -5.27 4.83
C ILE A 131 10.24 -4.96 3.49
N LEU A 132 9.84 -5.99 2.73
CA LEU A 132 9.12 -5.81 1.46
C LEU A 132 7.82 -5.06 1.64
N LEU A 133 7.05 -5.40 2.69
CA LEU A 133 5.82 -4.71 3.06
C LEU A 133 6.07 -3.22 3.33
N ALA A 134 7.08 -2.90 4.15
CA ALA A 134 7.39 -1.52 4.53
C ALA A 134 8.13 -0.71 3.46
N ALA A 135 8.79 -1.35 2.50
CA ALA A 135 9.47 -0.63 1.41
C ALA A 135 8.49 -0.14 0.33
N ALA A 136 7.29 -0.71 0.25
CA ALA A 136 6.31 -0.42 -0.80
C ALA A 136 5.28 0.63 -0.33
N PRO A 137 5.32 1.89 -0.81
CA PRO A 137 4.35 2.92 -0.42
C PRO A 137 2.98 2.66 -1.04
N CYS A 138 1.92 2.78 -0.25
CA CYS A 138 0.56 2.57 -0.77
C CYS A 138 0.18 3.62 -1.82
N THR A 139 -0.53 3.15 -2.85
CA THR A 139 -0.93 3.94 -4.02
C THR A 139 -2.45 4.10 -4.03
N ALA A 140 -3.21 3.01 -4.00
CA ALA A 140 -4.66 3.05 -4.20
C ALA A 140 -5.48 3.45 -2.97
N MET A 141 -5.28 2.78 -1.83
CA MET A 141 -6.15 2.95 -0.65
C MET A 141 -6.00 4.33 0.01
N VAL A 142 -4.91 5.04 -0.27
CA VAL A 142 -4.66 6.39 0.28
C VAL A 142 -5.72 7.41 -0.12
N PHE A 143 -6.39 7.24 -1.26
CA PHE A 143 -7.53 8.07 -1.64
C PHE A 143 -8.78 7.81 -0.80
N VAL A 144 -8.95 6.58 -0.28
CA VAL A 144 -10.01 6.27 0.68
C VAL A 144 -9.69 6.92 2.01
N TRP A 145 -8.46 6.75 2.51
CA TRP A 145 -7.98 7.35 3.75
C TRP A 145 -8.08 8.88 3.75
N SER A 146 -7.67 9.51 2.65
CA SER A 146 -7.80 10.95 2.44
C SER A 146 -9.26 11.40 2.51
N ARG A 147 -10.18 10.73 1.80
CA ARG A 147 -11.61 11.06 1.85
C ARG A 147 -12.23 10.89 3.23
N LEU A 148 -11.89 9.82 3.96
CA LEU A 148 -12.39 9.61 5.32
C LEU A 148 -11.88 10.66 6.34
N THR A 149 -10.83 11.40 6.00
CA THR A 149 -10.29 12.48 6.82
C THR A 149 -10.57 13.89 6.30
N ASN A 150 -11.41 14.02 5.26
CA ASN A 150 -11.61 15.29 4.53
C ASN A 150 -10.27 15.91 4.08
N GLY A 151 -9.37 15.04 3.63
CA GLY A 151 -8.06 15.41 3.13
C GLY A 151 -8.10 16.17 1.83
N ASP A 152 -7.04 16.94 1.58
CA ASP A 152 -6.86 17.68 0.34
C ASP A 152 -6.63 16.69 -0.84
N PRO A 153 -7.55 16.63 -1.82
CA PRO A 153 -7.44 15.68 -2.94
C PRO A 153 -6.23 15.94 -3.82
N TYR A 154 -5.84 17.22 -3.93
CA TYR A 154 -4.75 17.66 -4.76
C TYR A 154 -3.39 17.30 -4.14
N PHE A 155 -3.24 17.50 -2.82
CA PHE A 155 -2.10 16.96 -2.06
C PHE A 155 -2.00 15.45 -2.24
N THR A 156 -3.10 14.73 -2.05
CA THR A 156 -3.13 13.27 -2.10
C THR A 156 -2.68 12.75 -3.47
N LEU A 157 -3.22 13.33 -4.55
CA LEU A 157 -2.87 12.97 -5.92
C LEU A 157 -1.39 13.27 -6.21
N SER A 158 -0.91 14.44 -5.79
CA SER A 158 0.48 14.85 -5.97
C SER A 158 1.46 13.96 -5.20
N GLN A 159 1.13 13.62 -3.96
CA GLN A 159 1.96 12.74 -3.13
C GLN A 159 2.07 11.33 -3.71
N VAL A 160 0.95 10.79 -4.20
CA VAL A 160 0.92 9.50 -4.89
C VAL A 160 1.81 9.53 -6.13
N ALA A 161 1.68 10.56 -6.98
CA ALA A 161 2.48 10.71 -8.18
C ALA A 161 3.99 10.72 -7.89
N VAL A 162 4.40 11.45 -6.85
CA VAL A 162 5.80 11.53 -6.43
C VAL A 162 6.29 10.20 -5.84
N ASN A 163 5.48 9.54 -5.01
CA ASN A 163 5.83 8.22 -4.47
C ASN A 163 6.01 7.19 -5.59
N ASP A 164 5.09 7.13 -6.56
CA ASP A 164 5.15 6.18 -7.68
C ASP A 164 6.39 6.42 -8.54
N LEU A 165 6.73 7.69 -8.79
CA LEU A 165 7.95 8.04 -9.52
C LEU A 165 9.21 7.59 -8.78
N ILE A 166 9.29 7.86 -7.47
CA ILE A 166 10.45 7.46 -6.67
C ILE A 166 10.52 5.93 -6.59
N MET A 167 9.38 5.25 -6.50
CA MET A 167 9.30 3.79 -6.41
C MET A 167 9.92 3.07 -7.61
N VAL A 168 9.82 3.62 -8.82
CA VAL A 168 10.48 3.09 -10.03
C VAL A 168 11.99 2.93 -9.83
N PHE A 169 12.63 3.87 -9.13
CA PHE A 169 14.09 3.92 -9.01
C PHE A 169 14.60 3.48 -7.62
N ALA A 170 13.84 3.73 -6.56
CA ALA A 170 14.28 3.55 -5.19
C ALA A 170 13.85 2.22 -4.58
N PHE A 171 12.75 1.59 -5.05
CA PHE A 171 12.22 0.38 -4.41
C PHE A 171 13.22 -0.78 -4.43
N ALA A 172 13.71 -1.18 -5.62
CA ALA A 172 14.66 -2.30 -5.72
C ALA A 172 15.97 -2.01 -4.97
N PRO A 173 16.66 -0.86 -5.14
CA PRO A 173 17.87 -0.57 -4.40
C PRO A 173 17.67 -0.54 -2.88
N LEU A 174 16.57 0.03 -2.40
CA LEU A 174 16.29 0.10 -0.96
C LEU A 174 16.01 -1.28 -0.38
N VAL A 175 15.20 -2.10 -1.05
CA VAL A 175 14.94 -3.48 -0.63
C VAL A 175 16.25 -4.28 -0.63
N ALA A 176 17.04 -4.18 -1.69
CA ALA A 176 18.32 -4.88 -1.78
C ALA A 176 19.29 -4.48 -0.67
N LEU A 177 19.36 -3.18 -0.34
CA LEU A 177 20.16 -2.68 0.77
C LEU A 177 19.68 -3.28 2.11
N LEU A 178 18.38 -3.20 2.41
CA LEU A 178 17.83 -3.64 3.70
C LEU A 178 17.89 -5.17 3.87
N LEU A 179 17.66 -5.93 2.80
CA LEU A 179 17.84 -7.38 2.80
C LEU A 179 19.32 -7.76 2.95
N GLY A 180 20.22 -7.05 2.27
CA GLY A 180 21.66 -7.27 2.38
C GLY A 180 22.20 -6.98 3.79
N VAL A 181 21.78 -5.89 4.42
CA VAL A 181 22.10 -5.57 5.82
C VAL A 181 21.53 -6.63 6.78
N SER A 182 20.42 -7.27 6.41
CA SER A 182 19.82 -8.38 7.16
C SER A 182 20.46 -9.75 6.85
N SER A 183 21.53 -9.79 6.06
CA SER A 183 22.23 -11.01 5.60
C SER A 183 21.34 -11.99 4.80
N ILE A 184 20.33 -11.45 4.11
CA ILE A 184 19.41 -12.22 3.28
C ILE A 184 19.86 -12.10 1.82
N VAL A 185 20.02 -13.24 1.14
CA VAL A 185 20.46 -13.28 -0.26
C VAL A 185 19.42 -12.58 -1.14
N VAL A 186 19.88 -11.62 -1.96
CA VAL A 186 19.03 -10.84 -2.86
C VAL A 186 19.07 -11.45 -4.27
N PRO A 187 17.97 -12.04 -4.76
CA PRO A 187 17.90 -12.53 -6.13
C PRO A 187 17.58 -11.37 -7.08
N TRP A 188 18.63 -10.66 -7.52
CA TRP A 188 18.53 -9.45 -8.35
C TRP A 188 17.73 -9.65 -9.63
N ASP A 189 17.89 -10.78 -10.31
CA ASP A 189 17.16 -11.07 -11.55
C ASP A 189 15.64 -11.04 -11.32
N THR A 190 15.18 -11.67 -10.24
CA THR A 190 13.77 -11.72 -9.87
C THR A 190 13.28 -10.37 -9.38
N LEU A 191 14.06 -9.68 -8.52
CA LEU A 191 13.69 -8.37 -8.00
C LEU A 191 13.54 -7.33 -9.11
N LEU A 192 14.49 -7.28 -10.05
CA LEU A 192 14.42 -6.39 -11.21
C LEU A 192 13.26 -6.76 -12.14
N THR A 193 13.05 -8.06 -12.38
CA THR A 193 11.89 -8.53 -13.16
C THR A 193 10.57 -8.09 -12.53
N SER A 194 10.42 -8.23 -11.21
CA SER A 194 9.23 -7.77 -10.48
C SER A 194 9.03 -6.25 -10.59
N VAL A 195 10.09 -5.44 -10.46
CA VAL A 195 9.99 -3.99 -10.63
C VAL A 195 9.58 -3.62 -12.05
N VAL A 196 10.20 -4.22 -13.06
CA VAL A 196 9.87 -3.96 -14.46
C VAL A 196 8.41 -4.32 -14.74
N LEU A 197 7.97 -5.49 -14.29
CA LEU A 197 6.63 -5.99 -14.58
C LEU A 197 5.52 -5.28 -13.79
N TYR A 198 5.73 -5.02 -12.50
CA TYR A 198 4.68 -4.49 -11.63
C TYR A 198 4.70 -2.97 -11.51
N ILE A 199 5.79 -2.31 -11.89
CA ILE A 199 5.92 -0.85 -11.78
C ILE A 199 6.17 -0.23 -13.16
N VAL A 200 7.28 -0.56 -13.82
CA VAL A 200 7.73 0.15 -15.03
C VAL A 200 6.74 -0.01 -16.18
N ILE A 201 6.34 -1.24 -16.51
CA ILE A 201 5.42 -1.50 -17.62
C ILE A 201 4.04 -0.85 -17.38
N PRO A 202 3.38 -1.03 -16.22
CA PRO A 202 2.11 -0.36 -15.92
C PRO A 202 2.20 1.17 -16.03
N VAL A 203 3.29 1.79 -15.56
CA VAL A 203 3.51 3.23 -15.68
C VAL A 203 3.59 3.66 -17.14
N ILE A 204 4.38 2.97 -17.97
CA ILE A 204 4.48 3.28 -19.41
C ILE A 204 3.11 3.15 -20.09
N LEU A 205 2.42 2.02 -19.88
CA LEU A 205 1.11 1.77 -20.48
C LEU A 205 0.08 2.81 -20.05
N ALA A 206 0.02 3.14 -18.75
CA ALA A 206 -0.89 4.14 -18.24
C ALA A 206 -0.59 5.52 -18.85
N GLN A 207 0.67 5.93 -18.96
CA GLN A 207 1.00 7.25 -19.53
C GLN A 207 0.72 7.35 -21.03
N LEU A 208 0.98 6.27 -21.79
CA LEU A 208 0.60 6.21 -23.21
C LEU A 208 -0.92 6.28 -23.39
N LEU A 209 -1.67 5.52 -22.59
CA LEU A 209 -3.13 5.50 -22.65
C LEU A 209 -3.73 6.85 -22.18
N ARG A 210 -3.18 7.47 -21.13
CA ARG A 210 -3.58 8.82 -20.68
C ARG A 210 -3.45 9.83 -21.81
N LYS A 211 -2.29 9.85 -22.48
CA LYS A 211 -2.02 10.74 -23.61
C LYS A 211 -3.00 10.50 -24.75
N ALA A 212 -3.30 9.23 -25.06
CA ALA A 212 -4.26 8.87 -26.11
C ALA A 212 -5.70 9.30 -25.76
N LEU A 213 -6.12 9.16 -24.50
CA LEU A 213 -7.45 9.56 -24.03
C LEU A 213 -7.60 11.08 -23.99
N LEU A 214 -6.60 11.81 -23.50
CA LEU A 214 -6.65 13.28 -23.42
C LEU A 214 -6.61 13.97 -24.78
N ARG A 215 -6.04 13.33 -25.80
CA ARG A 215 -6.17 13.80 -27.21
C ARG A 215 -7.63 13.88 -27.66
N LYS A 216 -8.54 13.13 -27.03
CA LYS A 216 -9.98 13.15 -27.30
C LYS A 216 -10.74 14.14 -26.39
N GLY A 217 -10.04 14.91 -25.56
CA GLY A 217 -10.58 15.91 -24.64
C GLY A 217 -10.76 15.42 -23.20
N GLN A 218 -10.75 16.37 -22.26
CA GLN A 218 -10.86 16.09 -20.82
C GLN A 218 -12.16 15.35 -20.45
N ALA A 219 -13.29 15.74 -21.04
CA ALA A 219 -14.58 15.10 -20.79
C ALA A 219 -14.59 13.62 -21.21
N HIS A 220 -13.89 13.26 -22.30
CA HIS A 220 -13.75 11.86 -22.71
C HIS A 220 -12.90 11.08 -21.71
N PHE A 221 -11.78 11.66 -21.27
CA PHE A 221 -10.94 11.06 -20.24
C PHE A 221 -11.70 10.80 -18.94
N ASP A 222 -12.44 11.80 -18.43
CA ASP A 222 -13.24 11.67 -17.20
C ASP A 222 -14.36 10.61 -17.38
N GLY A 223 -15.00 10.57 -18.55
CA GLY A 223 -15.99 9.54 -18.89
C GLY A 223 -15.42 8.12 -18.95
N VAL A 224 -14.18 7.95 -19.41
CA VAL A 224 -13.50 6.65 -19.34
C VAL A 224 -13.11 6.31 -17.91
N MET A 225 -12.59 7.27 -17.14
CA MET A 225 -12.20 7.07 -15.73
C MET A 225 -13.37 6.55 -14.89
N THR A 226 -14.56 7.11 -15.05
CA THR A 226 -15.76 6.64 -14.33
C THR A 226 -16.14 5.20 -14.68
N ARG A 227 -15.91 4.75 -15.92
CA ARG A 227 -16.21 3.38 -16.36
C ARG A 227 -15.17 2.35 -15.92
N ILE A 228 -13.89 2.72 -15.82
CA ILE A 228 -12.82 1.79 -15.44
C ILE A 228 -12.63 1.68 -13.91
N GLN A 229 -13.05 2.69 -13.14
CA GLN A 229 -12.90 2.69 -11.68
C GLN A 229 -13.49 1.43 -10.99
N PRO A 230 -14.70 0.93 -11.34
CA PRO A 230 -15.24 -0.29 -10.74
C PRO A 230 -14.39 -1.53 -11.00
N TRP A 231 -13.73 -1.61 -12.16
CA TRP A 231 -12.86 -2.73 -12.51
C TRP A 231 -11.60 -2.76 -11.64
N SER A 232 -11.03 -1.60 -11.32
CA SER A 232 -9.90 -1.49 -10.39
C SER A 232 -10.28 -2.02 -9.00
N VAL A 233 -11.47 -1.65 -8.49
CA VAL A 233 -11.97 -2.14 -7.21
C VAL A 233 -12.26 -3.65 -7.24
N ALA A 234 -12.87 -4.14 -8.32
CA ALA A 234 -13.12 -5.58 -8.48
C ALA A 234 -11.81 -6.39 -8.53
N ALA A 235 -10.80 -5.90 -9.26
CA ALA A 235 -9.49 -6.53 -9.34
C ALA A 235 -8.76 -6.52 -7.98
N LEU A 236 -8.87 -5.44 -7.22
CA LEU A 236 -8.37 -5.36 -5.84
C LEU A 236 -9.00 -6.45 -4.96
N LEU A 237 -10.35 -6.54 -4.93
CA LEU A 237 -11.05 -7.53 -4.11
C LEU A 237 -10.76 -8.96 -4.54
N LEU A 238 -10.67 -9.22 -5.85
CA LEU A 238 -10.32 -10.54 -6.37
C LEU A 238 -8.87 -10.92 -6.05
N THR A 239 -7.95 -9.95 -6.10
CA THR A 239 -6.56 -10.15 -5.66
C THR A 239 -6.54 -10.53 -4.19
N LEU A 240 -7.25 -9.82 -3.32
CA LEU A 240 -7.35 -10.17 -1.90
C LEU A 240 -7.88 -11.59 -1.70
N VAL A 241 -8.96 -11.98 -2.39
CA VAL A 241 -9.49 -13.36 -2.32
C VAL A 241 -8.42 -14.37 -2.73
N LEU A 242 -7.69 -14.14 -3.83
CA LEU A 242 -6.63 -15.04 -4.29
C LEU A 242 -5.48 -15.13 -3.28
N LEU A 243 -5.03 -14.01 -2.71
CA LEU A 243 -3.94 -13.99 -1.73
C LEU A 243 -4.31 -14.77 -0.47
N PHE A 244 -5.53 -14.58 0.05
CA PHE A 244 -6.02 -15.33 1.20
C PHE A 244 -6.31 -16.79 0.88
N ALA A 245 -6.68 -17.12 -0.36
CA ALA A 245 -6.83 -18.50 -0.80
C ALA A 245 -5.48 -19.22 -0.91
N PHE A 246 -4.44 -18.56 -1.41
CA PHE A 246 -3.09 -19.12 -1.45
C PHE A 246 -2.52 -19.36 -0.06
N GLN A 247 -2.81 -18.48 0.90
CA GLN A 247 -2.34 -18.60 2.28
C GLN A 247 -3.34 -19.22 3.26
N GLY A 248 -4.47 -19.75 2.78
CA GLY A 248 -5.55 -20.24 3.65
C GLY A 248 -5.10 -21.32 4.65
N ASN A 249 -4.22 -22.22 4.22
CA ASN A 249 -3.65 -23.26 5.09
C ASN A 249 -2.72 -22.67 6.16
N ALA A 250 -1.77 -21.83 5.74
CA ALA A 250 -0.83 -21.19 6.66
C ALA A 250 -1.54 -20.33 7.71
N ILE A 251 -2.63 -19.66 7.33
CA ILE A 251 -3.41 -18.82 8.26
C ILE A 251 -4.11 -19.66 9.34
N ILE A 252 -4.61 -20.84 8.99
CA ILE A 252 -5.30 -21.72 9.93
C ILE A 252 -4.31 -22.48 10.82
N GLU A 253 -3.20 -22.94 10.24
CA GLU A 253 -2.22 -23.77 10.94
C GLU A 253 -1.28 -22.97 11.85
N GLN A 254 -1.03 -21.68 11.55
CA GLN A 254 -0.02 -20.86 12.23
C GLN A 254 -0.59 -19.56 12.87
N PRO A 255 -1.65 -19.62 13.70
CA PRO A 255 -2.24 -18.42 14.30
C PRO A 255 -1.28 -17.69 15.25
N LEU A 256 -0.40 -18.43 15.95
CA LEU A 256 0.62 -17.83 16.81
C LEU A 256 1.62 -17.00 16.00
N VAL A 257 2.11 -17.52 14.87
CA VAL A 257 3.02 -16.81 13.98
C VAL A 257 2.37 -15.51 13.50
N ILE A 258 1.10 -15.56 13.10
CA ILE A 258 0.35 -14.36 12.70
C ILE A 258 0.30 -13.33 13.83
N ALA A 259 -0.02 -13.76 15.05
CA ALA A 259 -0.07 -12.86 16.21
C ALA A 259 1.30 -12.21 16.49
N LEU A 260 2.38 -12.98 16.39
CA LEU A 260 3.74 -12.47 16.58
C LEU A 260 4.16 -11.49 15.48
N LEU A 261 3.85 -11.77 14.21
CA LEU A 261 4.10 -10.86 13.08
C LEU A 261 3.26 -9.60 13.16
N ALA A 262 2.05 -9.67 13.72
CA ALA A 262 1.17 -8.52 13.89
C ALA A 262 1.74 -7.46 14.84
N VAL A 263 2.56 -7.84 15.82
CA VAL A 263 3.15 -6.92 16.81
C VAL A 263 4.04 -5.85 16.15
N PRO A 264 5.12 -6.19 15.40
CA PRO A 264 5.95 -5.19 14.76
C PRO A 264 5.17 -4.37 13.71
N ILE A 265 4.22 -4.97 13.00
CA ILE A 265 3.37 -4.27 12.03
C ILE A 265 2.50 -3.21 12.72
N LEU A 266 1.84 -3.57 13.82
CA LEU A 266 1.00 -2.65 14.59
C LEU A 266 1.83 -1.48 15.13
N ILE A 267 2.99 -1.78 15.74
CA ILE A 267 3.91 -0.76 16.25
C ILE A 267 4.32 0.18 15.12
N GLN A 268 4.68 -0.38 13.95
CA GLN A 268 5.10 0.41 12.81
C GLN A 268 4.00 1.34 12.31
N VAL A 269 2.78 0.84 12.09
CA VAL A 269 1.67 1.66 11.56
C VAL A 269 1.36 2.82 12.50
N LEU A 270 1.29 2.55 13.81
CA LEU A 270 1.05 3.58 14.83
C LEU A 270 2.20 4.57 14.94
N PHE A 271 3.44 4.09 14.90
CA PHE A 271 4.64 4.93 14.96
C PHE A 271 4.73 5.86 13.74
N ASN A 272 4.63 5.31 12.52
CA ASN A 272 4.74 6.10 11.30
C ASN A 272 3.61 7.12 11.16
N SER A 273 2.37 6.72 11.41
CA SER A 273 1.23 7.64 11.35
C SER A 273 1.34 8.74 12.42
N GLY A 274 1.68 8.37 13.65
CA GLY A 274 1.88 9.32 14.75
C GLY A 274 3.01 10.30 14.49
N LEU A 275 4.17 9.80 14.06
CA LEU A 275 5.34 10.61 13.74
C LEU A 275 5.07 11.54 12.55
N ALA A 276 4.49 11.04 11.47
CA ALA A 276 4.12 11.84 10.31
C ALA A 276 3.11 12.94 10.67
N TYR A 277 2.07 12.62 11.44
CA TYR A 277 1.07 13.59 11.89
C TYR A 277 1.72 14.69 12.76
N TRP A 278 2.58 14.29 13.70
CA TRP A 278 3.32 15.22 14.55
C TRP A 278 4.30 16.10 13.76
N LEU A 279 5.06 15.53 12.82
CA LEU A 279 5.99 16.27 11.97
C LEU A 279 5.27 17.30 11.09
N ASN A 280 4.14 16.92 10.48
CA ASN A 280 3.30 17.86 9.73
C ASN A 280 2.88 19.06 10.59
N ARG A 281 2.53 18.80 11.86
CA ARG A 281 2.17 19.88 12.79
C ARG A 281 3.36 20.79 13.06
N LYS A 282 4.54 20.22 13.25
CA LYS A 282 5.78 20.96 13.51
C LYS A 282 6.20 21.85 12.34
N VAL A 283 5.99 21.41 11.11
CA VAL A 283 6.29 22.22 9.92
C VAL A 283 5.18 23.22 9.57
N GLY A 284 4.05 23.18 10.29
CA GLY A 284 2.94 24.12 10.17
C GLY A 284 1.95 23.79 9.05
N GLU A 285 1.83 22.52 8.67
CA GLU A 285 0.88 22.10 7.63
C GLU A 285 -0.57 22.12 8.13
N LYS A 286 -1.51 22.31 7.21
CA LYS A 286 -2.95 22.26 7.53
C LYS A 286 -3.35 20.82 7.84
N HIS A 287 -4.34 20.66 8.73
CA HIS A 287 -4.88 19.35 9.08
C HIS A 287 -5.34 18.52 7.87
N SER A 288 -5.92 19.18 6.85
CA SER A 288 -6.34 18.56 5.58
C SER A 288 -5.18 18.00 4.74
N VAL A 289 -3.94 18.45 4.97
CA VAL A 289 -2.72 17.93 4.34
C VAL A 289 -2.05 16.90 5.25
N ALA A 290 -2.01 17.19 6.54
CA ALA A 290 -1.39 16.35 7.56
C ALA A 290 -2.04 14.98 7.71
N CYS A 291 -3.37 14.88 7.60
CA CYS A 291 -4.08 13.60 7.71
C CYS A 291 -3.75 12.66 6.56
N PRO A 292 -3.91 13.06 5.27
CA PRO A 292 -3.44 12.25 4.16
C PRO A 292 -1.94 11.96 4.24
N SER A 293 -1.10 12.92 4.63
CA SER A 293 0.35 12.70 4.78
C SER A 293 0.65 11.58 5.79
N ALA A 294 0.00 11.60 6.95
CA ALA A 294 0.17 10.59 7.98
C ALA A 294 -0.31 9.20 7.54
N LEU A 295 -1.47 9.15 6.88
CA LEU A 295 -2.06 7.89 6.41
C LEU A 295 -1.25 7.31 5.25
N ILE A 296 -0.81 8.14 4.29
CA ILE A 296 0.10 7.73 3.20
C ILE A 296 1.43 7.24 3.76
N GLY A 297 1.97 7.96 4.75
CA GLY A 297 3.22 7.63 5.44
C GLY A 297 3.18 6.27 6.13
N ALA A 298 2.02 5.87 6.66
CA ALA A 298 1.84 4.61 7.36
C ALA A 298 1.38 3.45 6.47
N SER A 299 0.70 3.74 5.36
CA SER A 299 0.08 2.71 4.51
C SER A 299 1.10 1.96 3.65
N ASN A 300 0.84 0.68 3.38
CA ASN A 300 1.68 -0.17 2.55
C ASN A 300 0.99 -0.59 1.24
N PHE A 301 1.79 -0.92 0.24
CA PHE A 301 1.31 -1.46 -1.04
C PHE A 301 1.38 -2.99 -1.00
N PHE A 302 0.37 -3.60 -0.40
CA PHE A 302 0.37 -5.04 -0.15
C PHE A 302 0.43 -5.88 -1.41
N GLU A 303 -0.26 -5.49 -2.48
CA GLU A 303 -0.35 -6.31 -3.68
C GLU A 303 1.02 -6.45 -4.35
N LEU A 304 1.77 -5.35 -4.42
CA LEU A 304 3.15 -5.36 -4.87
C LEU A 304 4.06 -6.12 -3.90
N ALA A 305 3.91 -5.90 -2.59
CA ALA A 305 4.74 -6.55 -1.58
C ALA A 305 4.55 -8.07 -1.56
N VAL A 306 3.30 -8.54 -1.62
CA VAL A 306 2.96 -9.96 -1.66
C VAL A 306 3.42 -10.58 -2.98
N ALA A 307 3.21 -9.90 -4.12
CA ALA A 307 3.70 -10.39 -5.41
C ALA A 307 5.23 -10.50 -5.43
N ALA A 308 5.95 -9.49 -4.93
CA ALA A 308 7.41 -9.55 -4.78
C ALA A 308 7.83 -10.67 -3.83
N ALA A 309 7.19 -10.82 -2.67
CA ALA A 309 7.52 -11.86 -1.71
C ALA A 309 7.34 -13.27 -2.30
N ILE A 310 6.24 -13.51 -3.03
CA ILE A 310 5.98 -14.78 -3.71
C ILE A 310 7.01 -15.02 -4.81
N SER A 311 7.34 -14.03 -5.64
CA SER A 311 8.34 -14.21 -6.70
C SER A 311 9.74 -14.51 -6.16
N LEU A 312 10.13 -13.86 -5.06
CA LEU A 312 11.46 -13.99 -4.46
C LEU A 312 11.59 -15.26 -3.61
N PHE A 313 10.59 -15.57 -2.79
CA PHE A 313 10.65 -16.60 -1.74
C PHE A 313 9.65 -17.75 -1.90
N GLY A 314 8.65 -17.62 -2.79
CA GLY A 314 7.63 -18.62 -3.03
C GLY A 314 6.38 -18.46 -2.15
N PHE A 315 5.30 -19.17 -2.52
CA PHE A 315 4.00 -19.10 -1.86
C PHE A 315 4.01 -19.54 -0.39
N HIS A 316 4.75 -20.60 -0.08
CA HIS A 316 4.80 -21.18 1.28
C HIS A 316 5.83 -20.51 2.21
N SER A 317 6.40 -19.37 1.78
CA SER A 317 7.44 -18.68 2.54
C SER A 317 6.85 -17.83 3.67
N GLY A 318 7.64 -17.65 4.73
CA GLY A 318 7.36 -16.69 5.79
C GLY A 318 7.24 -15.26 5.27
N ALA A 319 7.96 -14.91 4.19
CA ALA A 319 7.87 -13.62 3.54
C ALA A 319 6.46 -13.36 2.98
N ALA A 320 5.92 -14.33 2.24
CA ALA A 320 4.58 -14.24 1.69
C ALA A 320 3.53 -14.18 2.81
N LEU A 321 3.67 -14.98 3.88
CA LEU A 321 2.77 -14.91 5.03
C LEU A 321 2.82 -13.53 5.71
N ALA A 322 4.01 -12.99 6.00
CA ALA A 322 4.18 -11.69 6.66
C ALA A 322 3.51 -10.53 5.89
N THR A 323 3.60 -10.54 4.56
CA THR A 323 2.94 -9.52 3.72
C THR A 323 1.41 -9.63 3.77
N VAL A 324 0.85 -10.84 3.85
CA VAL A 324 -0.60 -11.08 4.01
C VAL A 324 -1.07 -10.70 5.42
N VAL A 325 -0.29 -10.99 6.46
CA VAL A 325 -0.56 -10.50 7.83
C VAL A 325 -0.58 -8.98 7.87
N GLY A 326 0.27 -8.31 7.09
CA GLY A 326 0.22 -6.87 6.85
C GLY A 326 -1.18 -6.38 6.51
N VAL A 327 -1.85 -7.01 5.54
CA VAL A 327 -3.21 -6.66 5.12
C VAL A 327 -4.22 -6.82 6.26
N LEU A 328 -4.13 -7.94 7.00
CA LEU A 328 -5.03 -8.24 8.12
C LEU A 328 -4.98 -7.17 9.22
N ILE A 329 -3.79 -6.68 9.52
CA ILE A 329 -3.55 -5.72 10.61
C ILE A 329 -3.73 -4.28 10.15
N GLU A 330 -3.25 -3.93 8.96
CA GLU A 330 -3.19 -2.54 8.54
C GLU A 330 -4.58 -1.94 8.33
N VAL A 331 -5.52 -2.63 7.67
CA VAL A 331 -6.87 -2.08 7.40
C VAL A 331 -7.60 -1.63 8.69
N PRO A 332 -7.74 -2.47 9.75
CA PRO A 332 -8.40 -2.04 10.97
C PRO A 332 -7.62 -0.94 11.71
N VAL A 333 -6.29 -1.01 11.74
CA VAL A 333 -5.46 -0.01 12.42
C VAL A 333 -5.51 1.33 11.69
N MET A 334 -5.52 1.34 10.37
CA MET A 334 -5.64 2.56 9.57
C MET A 334 -6.98 3.25 9.80
N LEU A 335 -8.08 2.49 9.94
CA LEU A 335 -9.38 3.05 10.32
C LEU A 335 -9.39 3.62 11.75
N LEU A 336 -8.65 3.00 12.67
CA LEU A 336 -8.42 3.57 14.00
C LEU A 336 -7.65 4.90 13.90
N VAL A 337 -6.57 4.95 13.12
CA VAL A 337 -5.80 6.19 12.89
C VAL A 337 -6.68 7.28 12.29
N VAL A 338 -7.51 6.96 11.28
CA VAL A 338 -8.50 7.89 10.71
C VAL A 338 -9.41 8.49 11.79
N ARG A 339 -9.94 7.65 12.70
CA ARG A 339 -10.78 8.13 13.81
C ARG A 339 -9.98 9.06 14.75
N VAL A 340 -8.75 8.70 15.08
CA VAL A 340 -7.88 9.49 15.98
C VAL A 340 -7.50 10.84 15.37
N VAL A 341 -7.10 10.90 14.09
CA VAL A 341 -6.72 12.16 13.44
C VAL A 341 -7.91 13.08 13.24
N ASN A 342 -9.10 12.53 12.95
CA ASN A 342 -10.33 13.31 12.88
C ASN A 342 -10.73 13.88 14.24
N ALA A 343 -10.70 13.06 15.30
CA ALA A 343 -11.05 13.50 16.66
C ALA A 343 -10.04 14.51 17.23
N SER A 344 -8.76 14.41 16.86
CA SER A 344 -7.70 15.29 17.36
C SER A 344 -7.56 16.62 16.58
N LYS A 345 -8.44 16.91 15.61
CA LYS A 345 -8.39 18.15 14.82
C LYS A 345 -8.31 19.44 15.66
N PRO A 346 -9.11 19.63 16.73
CA PRO A 346 -9.00 20.83 17.56
C PRO A 346 -7.63 20.97 18.23
N TRP A 347 -7.08 19.87 18.74
CA TRP A 347 -5.73 19.84 19.32
C TRP A 347 -4.67 20.18 18.29
N TYR A 348 -4.80 19.65 17.08
CA TYR A 348 -3.87 19.88 15.99
C TYR A 348 -3.83 21.36 15.59
N GLU A 349 -4.99 21.92 15.27
CA GLU A 349 -5.15 23.31 14.82
C GLU A 349 -4.76 24.33 15.90
N ALA A 350 -4.97 24.01 17.19
CA ALA A 350 -4.53 24.87 18.29
C ALA A 350 -3.00 25.08 18.31
N GLY A 351 -2.20 24.14 17.79
CA GLY A 351 -0.75 24.32 17.70
C GLY A 351 -0.26 25.11 16.51
N LEU A 352 -1.10 25.36 15.52
CA LEU A 352 -0.77 26.19 14.36
C LEU A 352 -1.00 27.69 14.63
N ARG A 353 -1.68 28.01 15.74
CA ARG A 353 -1.98 29.39 16.17
C ARG A 353 -0.88 30.01 17.05
N ARG A 354 0.17 29.24 17.33
CA ARG A 354 1.37 29.69 18.04
C ARG A 354 2.49 29.85 17.02
#